data_AF-A0A0F9SK44-F1
#
_entry.id   AF-A0A0F9SK44-F1
#
_cell.length_a   1.000
_cell.length_b   1.000
_cell.length_c   1.000
_cell.angle_alpha   90.00
_cell.angle_beta   90.00
_cell.angle_gamma   90.00
#
_symmetry.space_group_name_H-M   'P 1'
#
loop_
_entity.id
_entity.type
_entity.pdbx_description
1 polymer ?
#
loop_
_entity_poly.entity_id
_entity_poly.type
_entity_poly.pdbx_seq_one_letter_code
_entity_poly.pdbx_strand_id
1 'polypeptide(L)'
;MAKGVLVLFLMIMLAGSVLGAQSLGVFQTGQNITLQQSCSGSTYSNISKVIHPDSTAAINTETVMTSDGGSTYSYVFNDTEPLGQYLVYGHCDEDGEDTVWVYDFEVTYSGQKVSLSNSMIIFALMGLAAIFLTISFFFKEDYWMLKAFFQFLSVLAGLISVNSARIIASESNSLGTMGEMGILLMIVVLAIFFLWIFVRAFKEIIKIFKEKGDLRWNYD
;
A
#
# COMPACT_ATOMS: atom_id res chain seq x y z
N MET A 1 -7.27 -26.29 -16.79
CA MET A 1 -7.55 -24.89 -16.39
C MET A 1 -6.56 -24.34 -15.36
N ALA A 2 -6.21 -25.06 -14.28
CA ALA A 2 -5.31 -24.57 -13.23
C ALA A 2 -3.87 -24.17 -13.68
N LYS A 3 -3.30 -24.81 -14.72
CA LYS A 3 -1.94 -24.50 -15.19
C LYS A 3 -1.82 -23.17 -15.95
N GLY A 4 -2.89 -22.71 -16.60
CA GLY A 4 -2.87 -21.46 -17.37
C GLY A 4 -2.88 -20.21 -16.48
N VAL A 5 -3.54 -20.29 -15.33
CA VAL A 5 -3.63 -19.19 -14.36
C VAL A 5 -2.26 -18.90 -13.71
N LEU A 6 -1.47 -19.94 -13.45
CA LEU A 6 -0.16 -19.80 -12.79
C LEU A 6 0.90 -19.16 -13.70
N VAL A 7 0.85 -19.46 -15.01
CA VAL A 7 1.76 -18.86 -16.00
C VAL A 7 1.42 -17.39 -16.25
N LEU A 8 0.14 -17.04 -16.27
CA LEU A 8 -0.30 -15.64 -16.39
C LEU A 8 0.14 -14.80 -15.18
N PHE A 9 0.04 -15.35 -13.97
CA PHE A 9 0.46 -14.68 -12.74
C PHE A 9 1.98 -14.45 -12.69
N LEU A 10 2.77 -15.38 -13.22
CA LEU A 10 4.23 -15.27 -13.28
C LEU A 10 4.69 -14.20 -14.29
N MET A 11 3.99 -14.03 -15.42
CA MET A 11 4.34 -13.01 -16.42
C MET A 11 4.03 -11.58 -15.95
N ILE A 12 2.99 -11.38 -15.14
CA ILE A 12 2.64 -10.06 -14.59
C ILE A 12 3.72 -9.56 -13.59
N MET A 13 4.42 -10.48 -12.92
CA MET A 13 5.49 -10.16 -11.95
C MET A 13 6.82 -9.71 -12.59
N LEU A 14 7.06 -10.01 -13.87
CA LEU A 14 8.35 -9.78 -14.54
C LEU A 14 8.42 -8.47 -15.35
N ALA A 15 7.34 -7.69 -15.43
CA ALA A 15 7.24 -6.55 -16.36
C ALA A 15 7.68 -5.18 -15.81
N GLY A 16 8.26 -5.10 -14.61
CA GLY A 16 8.48 -3.81 -13.93
C GLY A 16 9.95 -3.46 -13.67
N SER A 17 10.63 -2.86 -14.63
CA SER A 17 11.83 -2.05 -14.35
C SER A 17 11.85 -0.83 -15.26
N VAL A 18 11.38 0.31 -14.74
CA VAL A 18 11.43 1.61 -15.43
C VAL A 18 12.63 2.38 -14.88
N LEU A 19 13.42 2.98 -15.77
CA LEU A 19 14.51 3.89 -15.44
C LEU A 19 13.93 5.12 -14.75
N GLY A 20 14.24 5.30 -13.47
CA GLY A 20 13.74 6.44 -12.68
C GLY A 20 14.52 7.70 -12.97
N ALA A 21 13.80 8.80 -13.25
CA ALA A 21 14.32 10.15 -13.05
C ALA A 21 14.76 10.32 -11.59
N GLN A 22 15.69 11.24 -11.34
CA GLN A 22 16.06 11.58 -9.97
C GLN A 22 14.84 12.22 -9.29
N SER A 23 14.37 11.60 -8.21
CA SER A 23 13.24 12.07 -7.43
C SER A 23 13.73 12.49 -6.04
N LEU A 24 13.33 13.68 -5.60
CA LEU A 24 13.66 14.20 -4.27
C LEU A 24 12.90 13.43 -3.17
N GLY A 25 11.85 12.69 -3.55
CA GLY A 25 11.03 11.88 -2.65
C GLY A 25 9.59 12.35 -2.61
N VAL A 26 8.91 11.95 -1.53
CA VAL A 26 7.49 12.24 -1.32
C VAL A 26 7.31 13.01 -0.03
N PHE A 27 6.52 14.08 -0.11
CA PHE A 27 6.33 15.06 0.95
C PHE A 27 4.86 15.20 1.30
N GLN A 28 4.61 15.62 2.54
CA GLN A 28 3.26 15.86 3.01
C GLN A 28 2.76 17.24 2.55
N THR A 29 1.50 17.32 2.13
CA THR A 29 0.85 18.61 1.80
C THR A 29 0.92 19.61 2.96
N GLY A 30 1.15 20.89 2.65
CA GLY A 30 1.28 21.97 3.62
C GLY A 30 2.60 22.01 4.38
N GLN A 31 3.55 21.11 4.08
CA GLN A 31 4.91 21.20 4.60
C GLN A 31 5.82 21.94 3.62
N ASN A 32 6.79 22.65 4.18
CA ASN A 32 7.86 23.30 3.42
C ASN A 32 8.83 22.24 2.94
N ILE A 33 9.12 22.24 1.64
CA ILE A 33 10.04 21.31 1.00
C ILE A 33 11.36 22.04 0.74
N THR A 34 12.47 21.45 1.18
CA THR A 34 13.79 21.98 0.82
C THR A 34 14.22 21.35 -0.50
N LEU A 35 14.08 22.12 -1.57
CA LEU A 35 14.59 21.79 -2.89
C LEU A 35 16.11 21.86 -2.83
N GLN A 36 16.79 20.74 -3.07
CA GLN A 36 18.25 20.65 -3.01
C GLN A 36 18.80 20.17 -4.34
N GLN A 37 19.87 20.82 -4.80
CA GLN A 37 20.61 20.41 -5.99
C GLN A 37 22.10 20.41 -5.69
N SER A 38 22.80 19.41 -6.20
CA SER A 38 24.26 19.36 -6.21
C SER A 38 24.77 19.71 -7.60
N CYS A 39 25.61 20.73 -7.72
CA CYS A 39 26.37 21.03 -8.94
C CYS A 39 27.83 21.27 -8.58
N SER A 40 28.73 20.48 -9.17
CA SER A 40 30.16 20.54 -8.85
C SER A 40 30.80 21.74 -9.55
N GLY A 41 31.70 22.45 -8.88
CA GLY A 41 32.43 23.57 -9.50
C GLY A 41 31.59 24.79 -9.87
N SER A 42 30.28 24.78 -9.58
CA SER A 42 29.36 25.88 -9.84
C SER A 42 29.52 27.03 -8.83
N THR A 43 29.34 28.26 -9.31
CA THR A 43 29.20 29.47 -8.48
C THR A 43 27.75 29.78 -8.14
N TYR A 44 26.79 29.30 -8.93
CA TYR A 44 25.36 29.42 -8.67
C TYR A 44 24.57 28.19 -9.11
N SER A 45 23.38 28.06 -8.55
CA SER A 45 22.34 27.15 -9.04
C SER A 45 21.00 27.84 -8.85
N ASN A 46 20.25 27.99 -9.93
CA ASN A 46 18.99 28.73 -9.92
C ASN A 46 17.86 27.82 -10.40
N ILE A 47 16.70 27.97 -9.76
CA ILE A 47 15.45 27.37 -10.21
C ILE A 47 14.88 28.26 -11.30
N SER A 48 14.69 27.71 -12.49
CA SER A 48 14.06 28.41 -13.61
C SER A 48 12.54 28.24 -13.60
N LYS A 49 12.05 27.07 -13.20
CA LYS A 49 10.62 26.77 -13.20
C LYS A 49 10.26 25.67 -12.21
N VAL A 50 9.12 25.82 -11.54
CA VAL A 50 8.44 24.73 -10.82
C VAL A 50 7.06 24.55 -11.42
N ILE A 51 6.74 23.35 -11.87
CA ILE A 51 5.45 23.01 -12.47
C ILE A 51 4.63 22.18 -11.48
N HIS A 52 3.42 22.63 -11.19
CA HIS A 52 2.43 21.92 -10.39
C HIS A 52 1.91 20.66 -11.13
N PRO A 53 1.25 19.74 -10.39
CA PRO A 53 0.62 18.56 -10.98
C PRO A 53 -0.46 18.88 -12.04
N ASP A 54 -1.08 20.06 -11.96
CA ASP A 54 -2.08 20.55 -12.93
C ASP A 54 -1.46 21.25 -14.15
N SER A 55 -0.13 21.17 -14.31
CA SER A 55 0.67 21.83 -15.36
C SER A 55 0.73 23.37 -15.27
N THR A 56 0.24 23.99 -14.18
CA THR A 56 0.46 25.42 -13.92
C THR A 56 1.86 25.65 -13.34
N ALA A 57 2.42 26.85 -13.48
CA ALA A 57 3.75 27.16 -12.96
C ALA A 57 3.65 27.80 -11.57
N ALA A 58 4.20 27.13 -10.56
CA ALA A 58 4.34 27.66 -9.20
C ALA A 58 5.42 28.76 -9.15
N ILE A 59 6.54 28.48 -9.83
CA ILE A 59 7.63 29.42 -10.06
C ILE A 59 7.82 29.51 -11.57
N ASN A 60 7.80 30.74 -12.09
CA ASN A 60 8.00 31.03 -13.52
C ASN A 60 9.02 32.16 -13.75
N THR A 61 9.75 32.52 -12.71
CA THR A 61 10.81 33.53 -12.72
C THR A 61 12.04 32.94 -12.05
N GLU A 62 13.20 33.30 -12.55
CA GLU A 62 14.47 32.79 -12.05
C GLU A 62 14.62 33.07 -10.56
N THR A 63 14.79 32.00 -9.79
CA THR A 63 14.84 32.03 -8.33
C THR A 63 16.18 31.48 -7.88
N VAL A 64 16.93 32.34 -7.20
CA VAL A 64 18.29 32.03 -6.74
C VAL A 64 18.23 31.07 -5.55
N MET A 65 18.96 29.96 -5.64
CA MET A 65 19.12 29.06 -4.50
C MET A 65 20.23 29.56 -3.57
N THR A 66 20.13 29.24 -2.29
CA THR A 66 21.17 29.58 -1.30
C THR A 66 22.26 28.52 -1.34
N SER A 67 23.53 28.93 -1.41
CA SER A 67 24.65 28.00 -1.27
C SER A 67 24.80 27.58 0.20
N ASP A 68 24.76 26.27 0.44
CA ASP A 68 25.00 25.69 1.77
C ASP A 68 26.50 25.46 2.05
N GLY A 69 27.37 25.94 1.14
CA GLY A 69 28.81 25.71 1.14
C GLY A 69 29.20 24.52 0.26
N GLY A 70 30.28 24.68 -0.51
CA GLY A 70 30.74 23.67 -1.47
C GLY A 70 29.84 23.62 -2.72
N SER A 71 29.46 22.41 -3.12
CA SER A 71 28.74 22.12 -4.38
C SER A 71 27.22 21.94 -4.19
N THR A 72 26.66 22.32 -3.05
CA THR A 72 25.24 22.11 -2.70
C THR A 72 24.48 23.41 -2.55
N TYR A 73 23.29 23.44 -3.14
CA TYR A 73 22.39 24.59 -3.17
C TYR A 73 21.00 24.18 -2.70
N SER A 74 20.35 25.04 -1.91
CA SER A 74 19.02 24.78 -1.37
C SER A 74 18.04 25.96 -1.55
N TYR A 75 16.76 25.64 -1.67
CA TYR A 75 15.66 26.60 -1.69
C TYR A 75 14.44 26.04 -0.97
N VAL A 76 13.79 26.85 -0.15
CA VAL A 76 12.60 26.44 0.60
C VAL A 76 11.34 26.75 -0.21
N PHE A 77 10.68 25.70 -0.69
CA PHE A 77 9.44 25.76 -1.43
C PHE A 77 8.23 25.51 -0.52
N ASN A 78 7.26 26.43 -0.53
CA ASN A 78 6.11 26.41 0.38
C ASN A 78 4.77 26.09 -0.31
N ASP A 79 4.73 26.12 -1.65
CA ASP A 79 3.47 25.98 -2.40
C ASP A 79 3.15 24.51 -2.70
N THR A 80 2.73 23.80 -1.66
CA THR A 80 2.48 22.35 -1.67
C THR A 80 0.99 22.01 -1.45
N GLU A 81 0.09 22.94 -1.80
CA GLU A 81 -1.36 22.71 -1.70
C GLU A 81 -1.86 21.73 -2.78
N PRO A 82 -1.48 21.86 -4.07
CA PRO A 82 -1.86 20.86 -5.08
C PRO A 82 -1.18 19.51 -4.84
N LEU A 83 -1.94 18.43 -4.95
CA LEU A 83 -1.42 17.07 -4.75
C LEU A 83 -0.98 16.44 -6.07
N GLY A 84 0.07 15.65 -6.01
CA GLY A 84 0.62 14.92 -7.14
C GLY A 84 2.08 15.26 -7.41
N GLN A 85 2.52 14.99 -8.64
CA GLN A 85 3.91 15.13 -9.05
C GLN A 85 4.23 16.56 -9.48
N TYR A 86 5.29 17.11 -8.90
CA TYR A 86 5.89 18.39 -9.25
C TYR A 86 7.15 18.16 -10.07
N LEU A 87 7.42 19.06 -11.01
CA LEU A 87 8.66 19.08 -11.78
C LEU A 87 9.41 20.36 -11.48
N VAL A 88 10.67 20.21 -11.10
CA VAL A 88 11.58 21.33 -10.84
C VAL A 88 12.61 21.37 -11.94
N TYR A 89 12.69 22.52 -12.59
CA TYR A 89 13.69 22.83 -13.61
C TYR A 89 14.61 23.91 -13.07
N GLY A 90 15.89 23.77 -13.36
CA GLY A 90 16.88 24.77 -13.04
C GLY A 90 18.13 24.58 -13.86
N HIS A 91 19.10 25.43 -13.58
CA HIS A 91 20.40 25.39 -14.23
C HIS A 91 21.47 25.88 -13.26
N CYS A 92 22.71 25.49 -13.52
CA CYS A 92 23.88 25.87 -12.74
C CYS A 92 25.09 26.00 -13.68
N ASP A 93 26.13 26.70 -13.23
CA ASP A 93 27.36 26.94 -14.00
C ASP A 93 28.44 25.90 -13.67
N GLU A 94 28.18 24.62 -13.95
CA GLU A 94 29.14 23.55 -13.70
C GLU A 94 30.45 23.76 -14.48
N ASP A 95 31.54 24.01 -13.76
CA ASP A 95 32.86 24.39 -14.29
C ASP A 95 32.84 25.58 -15.28
N GLY A 96 31.86 26.49 -15.12
CA GLY A 96 31.65 27.65 -15.97
C GLY A 96 30.82 27.41 -17.23
N GLU A 97 30.25 26.21 -17.41
CA GLU A 97 29.27 25.91 -18.46
C GLU A 97 27.85 25.84 -17.89
N ASP A 98 26.88 26.35 -18.65
CA ASP A 98 25.47 26.32 -18.27
C ASP A 98 24.90 24.90 -18.41
N THR A 99 24.64 24.26 -17.27
CA THR A 99 24.12 22.89 -17.17
C THR A 99 22.71 22.91 -16.61
N VAL A 100 21.77 22.41 -17.41
CA VAL A 100 20.36 22.28 -17.04
C VAL A 100 20.14 20.99 -16.24
N TRP A 101 19.33 21.08 -15.19
CA TRP A 101 18.90 19.94 -14.40
C TRP A 101 17.39 19.92 -14.23
N VAL A 102 16.87 18.71 -14.05
CA VAL A 102 15.45 18.46 -13.78
C VAL A 102 15.32 17.30 -12.81
N TYR A 103 14.46 17.47 -11.82
CA TYR A 103 14.04 16.40 -10.93
C TYR A 103 12.57 16.56 -10.57
N ASP A 104 12.00 15.49 -10.03
CA ASP A 104 10.63 15.46 -9.59
C ASP A 104 10.51 15.26 -8.08
N PHE A 105 9.39 15.69 -7.51
CA PHE A 105 8.96 15.28 -6.19
C PHE A 105 7.45 15.11 -6.19
N GLU A 106 6.92 14.37 -5.22
CA GLU A 106 5.49 14.14 -5.13
C GLU A 106 4.94 14.66 -3.80
N VAL A 107 3.80 15.34 -3.84
CA VAL A 107 3.09 15.79 -2.65
C VAL A 107 1.86 14.93 -2.46
N THR A 108 1.79 14.25 -1.32
CA THR A 108 0.63 13.44 -0.91
C THR A 108 0.09 13.92 0.44
N TYR A 109 -1.10 13.47 0.84
CA TYR A 109 -1.66 13.84 2.14
C TYR A 109 -0.86 13.29 3.33
N SER A 110 -0.13 12.19 3.13
CA SER A 110 0.60 11.47 4.18
C SER A 110 2.11 11.64 4.12
N GLY A 111 2.66 12.17 3.01
CA GLY A 111 4.10 12.19 2.77
C GLY A 111 4.70 10.81 2.50
N GLN A 112 3.87 9.83 2.14
CA GLN A 112 4.30 8.51 1.73
C GLN A 112 3.84 8.24 0.30
N LYS A 113 4.65 7.48 -0.45
CA LYS A 113 4.27 6.96 -1.77
C LYS A 113 3.84 5.52 -1.64
N VAL A 114 2.66 5.23 -2.12
CA VAL A 114 2.26 3.84 -2.34
C VAL A 114 3.06 3.28 -3.51
N SER A 115 4.03 2.42 -3.20
CA SER A 115 4.77 1.70 -4.24
C SER A 115 3.86 0.69 -4.95
N LEU A 116 4.08 0.49 -6.24
CA LEU A 116 3.42 -0.58 -7.01
C LEU A 116 3.57 -1.95 -6.33
N SER A 117 4.71 -2.18 -5.68
CA SER A 117 5.02 -3.38 -4.90
C SER A 117 4.04 -3.57 -3.73
N ASN A 118 3.65 -2.49 -3.05
CA ASN A 118 2.67 -2.56 -1.97
C ASN A 118 1.28 -2.98 -2.49
N SER A 119 0.89 -2.49 -3.65
CA SER A 119 -0.38 -2.87 -4.30
C SER A 119 -0.37 -4.35 -4.72
N MET A 120 0.75 -4.86 -5.24
CA MET A 120 0.87 -6.29 -5.59
C MET A 120 0.67 -7.21 -4.39
N ILE A 121 1.20 -6.82 -3.21
CA ILE A 121 1.04 -7.60 -1.98
C ILE A 121 -0.45 -7.72 -1.60
N ILE A 122 -1.23 -6.66 -1.75
CA ILE A 122 -2.67 -6.69 -1.45
C ILE A 122 -3.40 -7.65 -2.37
N PHE A 123 -3.14 -7.59 -3.68
CA PHE A 123 -3.75 -8.52 -4.64
C PHE A 123 -3.34 -9.97 -4.38
N ALA A 124 -2.08 -10.21 -4.00
CA ALA A 124 -1.61 -11.53 -3.60
C ALA A 124 -2.35 -12.05 -2.35
N LEU A 125 -2.50 -11.22 -1.33
CA LEU A 125 -3.23 -11.56 -0.09
C LEU A 125 -4.72 -11.79 -0.35
N MET A 126 -5.34 -10.98 -1.20
CA MET A 126 -6.75 -11.14 -1.61
C MET A 126 -6.94 -12.46 -2.38
N GLY A 127 -6.03 -12.78 -3.30
CA GLY A 127 -6.01 -14.05 -4.02
C GLY A 127 -5.84 -15.25 -3.07
N LEU A 128 -4.94 -15.14 -2.09
CA LEU A 128 -4.75 -16.18 -1.07
C LEU A 128 -6.02 -16.38 -0.22
N ALA A 129 -6.68 -15.31 0.19
CA ALA A 129 -7.95 -15.36 0.91
C ALA A 129 -9.03 -16.09 0.09
N ALA A 130 -9.14 -15.80 -1.21
CA ALA A 130 -10.08 -16.46 -2.11
C ALA A 130 -9.76 -17.95 -2.33
N ILE A 131 -8.47 -18.31 -2.42
CA ILE A 131 -8.03 -19.72 -2.52
C ILE A 131 -8.45 -20.48 -1.26
N PHE A 132 -8.15 -19.95 -0.07
CA PHE A 132 -8.55 -20.61 1.18
C PHE A 132 -10.07 -20.74 1.32
N LEU A 133 -10.82 -19.71 0.93
CA LEU A 133 -12.29 -19.76 0.93
C LEU A 133 -12.80 -20.87 0.00
N THR A 134 -12.25 -20.95 -1.21
CA THR A 134 -12.62 -21.94 -2.22
C THR A 134 -12.31 -23.36 -1.75
N ILE A 135 -11.11 -23.59 -1.19
CA ILE A 135 -10.72 -24.87 -0.58
C ILE A 135 -11.70 -25.26 0.53
N SER A 136 -12.14 -24.30 1.35
CA SER A 136 -13.09 -24.58 2.43
C SER A 136 -14.43 -25.15 1.94
N PHE A 137 -14.89 -24.73 0.75
CA PHE A 137 -16.14 -25.23 0.17
C PHE A 137 -16.02 -26.65 -0.41
N PHE A 138 -14.81 -27.13 -0.69
CA PHE A 138 -14.59 -28.51 -1.15
C PHE A 138 -14.67 -29.56 -0.03
N PHE A 139 -14.52 -29.17 1.23
CA PHE A 139 -14.63 -30.12 2.35
C PHE A 139 -16.09 -30.47 2.66
N LYS A 140 -16.35 -31.77 2.73
CA LYS A 140 -17.65 -32.33 3.18
C LYS A 140 -17.93 -31.96 4.64
N GLU A 141 -19.20 -32.04 5.02
CA GLU A 141 -19.64 -31.66 6.37
C GLU A 141 -19.00 -32.50 7.48
N ASP A 142 -18.63 -33.75 7.21
CA ASP A 142 -17.94 -34.63 8.16
C ASP A 142 -16.56 -34.07 8.59
N TYR A 143 -15.89 -33.31 7.71
CA TYR A 143 -14.59 -32.68 7.96
C TYR A 143 -14.74 -31.23 8.40
N TRP A 144 -15.71 -30.95 9.27
CA TRP A 144 -16.08 -29.59 9.61
C TRP A 144 -14.97 -28.75 10.25
N MET A 145 -14.10 -29.37 11.07
CA MET A 145 -12.98 -28.67 11.69
C MET A 145 -12.00 -28.15 10.65
N LEU A 146 -11.71 -28.95 9.61
CA LEU A 146 -10.82 -28.56 8.53
C LEU A 146 -11.46 -27.47 7.66
N LYS A 147 -12.76 -27.58 7.38
CA LYS A 147 -13.54 -26.52 6.72
C LYS A 147 -13.47 -25.19 7.48
N ALA A 148 -13.71 -25.23 8.80
CA ALA A 148 -13.62 -24.04 9.66
C ALA A 148 -12.20 -23.47 9.69
N PHE A 149 -11.17 -24.31 9.75
CA PHE A 149 -9.77 -23.85 9.71
C PHE A 149 -9.45 -23.06 8.44
N PHE A 150 -9.84 -23.56 7.25
CA PHE A 150 -9.62 -22.82 5.99
C PHE A 150 -10.47 -21.56 5.88
N GLN A 151 -11.70 -21.56 6.39
CA GLN A 151 -12.52 -20.35 6.48
C GLN A 151 -11.87 -19.30 7.38
N PHE A 152 -11.30 -19.71 8.51
CA PHE A 152 -10.58 -18.83 9.42
C PHE A 152 -9.35 -18.20 8.74
N LEU A 153 -8.52 -19.02 8.08
CA LEU A 153 -7.36 -18.53 7.32
C LEU A 153 -7.76 -17.54 6.22
N SER A 154 -8.88 -17.80 5.54
CA SER A 154 -9.43 -16.88 4.53
C SER A 154 -9.80 -15.53 5.13
N VAL A 155 -10.54 -15.53 6.25
CA VAL A 155 -10.93 -14.28 6.93
C VAL A 155 -9.72 -13.52 7.45
N LEU A 156 -8.72 -14.22 8.01
CA LEU A 156 -7.46 -13.59 8.45
C LEU A 156 -6.70 -12.96 7.28
N ALA A 157 -6.51 -13.69 6.17
CA ALA A 157 -5.85 -13.15 4.99
C ALA A 157 -6.60 -11.95 4.41
N GLY A 158 -7.94 -12.01 4.39
CA GLY A 158 -8.81 -10.90 4.01
C GLY A 158 -8.64 -9.69 4.94
N LEU A 159 -8.57 -9.90 6.26
CA LEU A 159 -8.39 -8.82 7.24
C LEU A 159 -7.03 -8.14 7.06
N ILE A 160 -5.96 -8.91 6.85
CA ILE A 160 -4.62 -8.37 6.56
C ILE A 160 -4.66 -7.59 5.23
N SER A 161 -5.30 -8.14 4.19
CA SER A 161 -5.45 -7.47 2.89
C SER A 161 -6.18 -6.12 3.00
N VAL A 162 -7.30 -6.07 3.73
CA VAL A 162 -8.06 -4.82 3.97
C VAL A 162 -7.24 -3.83 4.79
N ASN A 163 -6.50 -4.29 5.81
CA ASN A 163 -5.63 -3.40 6.59
C ASN A 163 -4.49 -2.81 5.74
N SER A 164 -3.87 -3.62 4.88
CA SER A 164 -2.88 -3.14 3.90
C SER A 164 -3.51 -2.16 2.90
N ALA A 165 -4.71 -2.44 2.41
CA ALA A 165 -5.45 -1.54 1.54
C ALA A 165 -5.78 -0.21 2.22
N ARG A 166 -6.11 -0.21 3.52
CA ARG A 166 -6.33 1.02 4.30
C ARG A 166 -5.08 1.90 4.33
N ILE A 167 -3.91 1.31 4.55
CA ILE A 167 -2.65 2.05 4.59
C ILE A 167 -2.41 2.75 3.25
N ILE A 168 -2.66 2.06 2.14
CA ILE A 168 -2.56 2.65 0.79
C ILE A 168 -3.61 3.74 0.57
N ALA A 169 -4.85 3.43 0.91
CA ALA A 169 -6.00 4.32 0.81
C ALA A 169 -5.88 5.58 1.66
N SER A 170 -5.00 5.62 2.66
CA SER A 170 -4.78 6.80 3.51
C SER A 170 -4.27 8.02 2.76
N GLU A 171 -3.74 7.84 1.54
CA GLU A 171 -3.46 8.94 0.61
C GLU A 171 -4.71 9.67 0.14
N SER A 172 -5.92 9.17 0.41
CA SER A 172 -7.16 9.88 0.11
C SER A 172 -8.08 9.85 1.31
N ASN A 173 -8.57 11.03 1.71
CA ASN A 173 -9.44 11.16 2.87
C ASN A 173 -10.70 10.27 2.76
N SER A 174 -11.31 10.21 1.57
CA SER A 174 -12.47 9.35 1.33
C SER A 174 -12.11 7.86 1.34
N LEU A 175 -10.99 7.47 0.76
CA LEU A 175 -10.60 6.06 0.69
C LEU A 175 -10.14 5.55 2.07
N GLY A 176 -9.47 6.38 2.87
CA GLY A 176 -9.07 6.05 4.23
C GLY A 176 -10.27 5.66 5.11
N THR A 177 -11.34 6.46 5.08
CA THR A 177 -12.58 6.17 5.81
C THR A 177 -13.28 4.90 5.33
N MET A 178 -13.24 4.60 4.02
CA MET A 178 -13.73 3.32 3.49
C MET A 178 -12.93 2.13 4.02
N GLY A 179 -11.60 2.28 4.14
CA GLY A 179 -10.73 1.26 4.72
C GLY A 179 -11.03 0.97 6.19
N GLU A 180 -11.33 2.00 6.99
CA GLU A 180 -11.76 1.85 8.39
C GLU A 180 -13.08 1.08 8.51
N MET A 181 -14.07 1.43 7.70
CA MET A 181 -15.35 0.71 7.64
C MET A 181 -15.16 -0.74 7.21
N GLY A 182 -14.27 -1.00 6.26
CA GLY A 182 -13.91 -2.36 5.84
C GLY A 182 -13.34 -3.20 6.98
N ILE A 183 -12.42 -2.65 7.79
CA ILE A 183 -11.86 -3.35 8.96
C ILE A 183 -12.95 -3.64 9.99
N LEU A 184 -13.81 -2.67 10.30
CA LEU A 184 -14.90 -2.86 11.25
C LEU A 184 -15.84 -3.99 10.81
N LEU A 185 -16.20 -4.02 9.53
CA LEU A 185 -17.01 -5.11 8.96
C LEU A 185 -16.31 -6.46 9.10
N MET A 186 -15.01 -6.54 8.82
CA MET A 186 -14.24 -7.78 8.95
C MET A 186 -14.17 -8.28 10.41
N ILE A 187 -14.06 -7.37 11.38
CA ILE A 187 -14.11 -7.73 12.82
C ILE A 187 -15.48 -8.32 13.18
N VAL A 188 -16.57 -7.73 12.69
CA VAL A 188 -17.93 -8.25 12.91
C VAL A 188 -18.09 -9.64 12.28
N VAL A 189 -17.62 -9.83 11.04
CA VAL A 189 -17.62 -11.14 10.37
C VAL A 189 -16.84 -12.18 11.18
N LEU A 190 -15.66 -11.81 11.70
CA LEU A 190 -14.83 -12.67 12.54
C LEU A 190 -15.57 -13.06 13.84
N ALA A 191 -16.25 -12.12 14.49
CA ALA A 191 -17.02 -12.39 15.71
C ALA A 191 -18.19 -13.35 15.46
N ILE A 192 -18.96 -13.13 14.39
CA ILE A 192 -20.05 -14.03 13.96
C ILE A 192 -19.50 -15.43 13.66
N PHE A 193 -18.35 -15.50 12.98
CA PHE A 193 -17.69 -16.75 12.64
C PHE A 193 -17.24 -17.53 13.89
N PHE A 194 -16.65 -16.86 14.89
CA PHE A 194 -16.29 -17.49 16.16
C PHE A 194 -17.51 -18.02 16.90
N LEU A 195 -18.60 -17.26 16.94
CA LEU A 195 -19.86 -17.70 17.55
C LEU A 195 -20.42 -18.95 16.85
N TRP A 196 -20.36 -18.99 15.51
CA TRP A 196 -20.76 -20.16 14.73
C TRP A 196 -19.90 -21.40 15.03
N ILE A 197 -18.58 -21.26 15.09
CA ILE A 197 -17.68 -22.35 15.50
C ILE A 197 -18.03 -22.84 16.90
N PHE A 198 -18.21 -21.91 17.84
CA PHE A 198 -18.51 -22.23 19.24
C PHE A 198 -19.80 -23.06 19.37
N VAL A 199 -20.88 -22.62 18.72
CA VAL A 199 -22.17 -23.35 18.71
C VAL A 199 -22.00 -24.75 18.12
N ARG A 200 -21.22 -24.89 17.04
CA ARG A 200 -21.00 -26.19 16.40
C ARG A 200 -20.17 -27.14 17.28
N ALA A 201 -19.07 -26.64 17.86
CA ALA A 201 -18.24 -27.40 18.78
C ALA A 201 -19.04 -27.87 20.00
N PHE A 202 -19.89 -26.99 20.55
CA PHE A 202 -20.75 -27.31 21.68
C PHE A 202 -21.76 -28.43 21.34
N LYS A 203 -22.36 -28.41 20.15
CA LYS A 203 -23.25 -29.48 19.68
C LYS A 203 -22.55 -30.83 19.58
N GLU A 204 -21.33 -30.88 19.04
CA GLU A 204 -20.54 -32.11 18.95
C GLU A 204 -20.17 -32.65 20.34
N ILE A 205 -19.80 -31.76 21.28
CA ILE A 205 -19.52 -32.15 22.66
C ILE A 205 -20.76 -32.79 23.31
N ILE A 206 -21.94 -32.18 23.18
CA ILE A 206 -23.20 -32.74 23.70
C ILE A 206 -23.48 -34.12 23.08
N LYS A 207 -23.28 -34.27 21.77
CA LYS A 207 -23.49 -35.54 21.07
C LYS A 207 -22.58 -36.65 21.64
N ILE A 208 -21.29 -36.35 21.83
CA ILE A 208 -20.32 -37.28 22.43
C ILE A 208 -20.73 -37.68 23.86
N PHE A 209 -21.21 -36.72 24.67
CA PHE A 209 -21.69 -37.03 26.03
C PHE A 209 -22.92 -37.93 26.02
N LYS A 210 -23.86 -37.72 25.10
CA LYS A 210 -25.05 -38.55 24.95
C LYS A 210 -24.70 -39.98 24.56
N GLU A 211 -23.84 -40.15 23.56
CA GLU A 211 -23.38 -41.47 23.09
C GLU A 211 -22.62 -42.24 24.18
N LYS A 212 -21.78 -41.56 24.98
CA LYS A 212 -21.10 -42.19 26.13
C LYS A 212 -22.03 -42.51 27.29
N GLY A 213 -23.09 -41.73 27.49
CA GLY A 213 -24.12 -42.00 28.47
C GLY A 213 -24.80 -43.34 28.17
N ASP A 214 -25.24 -43.54 26.93
CA ASP A 214 -25.94 -44.76 26.50
C ASP A 214 -25.06 -46.02 26.65
N LEU A 215 -23.74 -45.91 26.42
CA LEU A 215 -22.80 -47.02 26.62
C LEU A 215 -22.62 -47.42 28.09
N ARG A 216 -22.82 -46.50 29.03
CA ARG A 216 -22.56 -46.73 30.46
C ARG A 216 -23.66 -47.53 31.15
N TRP A 217 -24.86 -47.58 30.56
CA TRP A 217 -26.04 -48.22 31.14
C TRP A 217 -26.37 -49.58 30.52
N ASN A 218 -25.52 -50.11 29.64
CA ASN A 218 -25.76 -51.35 28.90
C ASN A 218 -24.80 -52.49 29.34
N TYR A 219 -24.68 -52.69 30.65
CA TYR A 219 -23.95 -53.81 31.26
C TYR A 219 -24.97 -54.83 31.82
N ASP A 220 -25.58 -55.61 30.93
CA ASP A 220 -26.35 -56.82 31.26
C ASP A 220 -25.58 -58.08 30.81
#